data_AF-A0A816AGK2-F1
#
_entry.id   AF-A0A816AGK2-F1
#
_cell.length_a   1.000
_cell.length_b   1.000
_cell.length_c   1.000
_cell.angle_alpha   90.00
_cell.angle_beta   90.00
_cell.angle_gamma   90.00
#
_symmetry.space_group_name_H-M   'P 1'
#
loop_
_entity.id
_entity.type
_entity.pdbx_description
1 polymer ?
#
loop_
_entity_poly.entity_id
_entity_poly.type
_entity_poly.pdbx_seq_one_letter_code
_entity_poly.pdbx_strand_id
1 'polypeptide(L)'
;MQIRHGGSKGTLCVKPVLDDEKYEVVIRNSMKKFETDYCILEICKLSSPRPLYLNRQDIILLSHCSIPDSNFFVLQKYEKVFVTVSVG
;
A
#
# COMPACT_ATOMS: atom_id res chain seq x y z
N MET A 1 2.25 5.68 4.57
CA MET A 1 1.18 6.67 4.79
C MET A 1 0.92 7.42 3.50
N GLN A 2 -0.31 7.50 3.00
CA GLN A 2 -0.64 8.30 1.82
C GLN A 2 -0.97 9.72 2.24
N ILE A 3 -0.40 10.70 1.54
CA ILE A 3 -0.52 12.12 1.88
C ILE A 3 -0.87 13.01 0.69
N ARG A 4 -1.37 14.20 1.01
CA ARG A 4 -1.37 15.39 0.15
C ARG A 4 -0.72 16.55 0.91
N HIS A 5 0.08 17.35 0.23
CA HIS A 5 0.77 18.51 0.80
C HIS A 5 1.25 19.45 -0.32
N GLY A 6 0.90 20.73 -0.31
CA GLY A 6 1.53 21.71 -1.24
C GLY A 6 1.48 21.31 -2.71
N GLY A 7 0.33 20.88 -3.22
CA GLY A 7 0.20 20.42 -4.61
C GLY A 7 0.95 19.12 -4.93
N SER A 8 1.50 18.47 -3.90
CA SER A 8 2.15 17.17 -3.98
C SER A 8 1.25 16.06 -3.46
N LYS A 9 1.35 14.88 -4.07
CA LYS A 9 0.63 13.67 -3.65
C LYS A 9 1.56 12.47 -3.73
N GLY A 10 1.50 11.61 -2.72
CA GLY A 10 2.23 10.34 -2.76
C GLY A 10 2.15 9.56 -1.46
N THR A 11 3.12 8.68 -1.27
CA THR A 11 3.24 7.84 -0.07
C THR A 11 4.54 8.18 0.65
N LEU A 12 4.44 8.44 1.95
CA LEU A 12 5.57 8.55 2.86
C LEU A 12 5.81 7.22 3.57
N CYS A 13 7.09 6.91 3.75
CA CYS A 13 7.59 5.81 4.55
C CYS A 13 8.59 6.35 5.56
N VAL A 14 8.71 5.69 6.72
CA VAL A 14 9.71 6.04 7.73
C VAL A 14 11.06 5.51 7.25
N LYS A 15 12.09 6.35 7.23
CA LYS A 15 13.48 5.91 7.07
C LYS A 15 13.97 5.47 8.45
N PRO A 16 14.41 4.21 8.65
CA PRO A 16 14.77 3.68 9.98
C PRO A 16 15.90 4.43 10.68
N VAL A 17 16.79 5.06 9.90
CA VAL A 17 17.85 5.95 10.39
C VAL A 17 17.72 7.26 9.62
N LEU A 18 17.16 8.26 10.28
CA LEU A 18 17.26 9.65 9.85
C LEU A 18 18.45 10.22 10.62
N ASP A 19 19.56 10.44 9.92
CA ASP A 19 20.72 11.11 10.50
C ASP A 19 20.27 12.52 10.91
N ASP A 20 20.26 12.74 12.23
CA ASP A 20 20.07 13.97 13.01
C ASP A 20 19.07 15.07 12.59
N GLU A 21 18.26 15.42 13.59
CA GLU A 21 17.66 16.73 13.89
C GLU A 21 17.01 17.55 12.76
N LYS A 22 15.80 17.13 12.38
CA LYS A 22 14.55 17.92 12.31
C LYS A 22 13.57 17.15 11.43
N TYR A 23 12.28 17.27 11.72
CA TYR A 23 11.22 16.58 10.96
C TYR A 23 11.22 17.03 9.49
N GLU A 24 11.97 16.34 8.63
CA GLU A 24 11.96 16.61 7.19
C GLU A 24 11.10 15.57 6.46
N VAL A 25 9.88 15.97 6.13
CA VAL A 25 9.11 15.29 5.08
C VAL A 25 9.80 15.58 3.75
N VAL A 26 10.55 14.61 3.24
CA VAL A 26 11.22 14.74 1.94
C VAL A 26 10.24 14.41 0.80
N ILE A 27 9.92 15.42 -0.01
CA ILE A 27 9.04 15.29 -1.18
C ILE A 27 9.89 15.08 -2.45
N ARG A 28 9.63 13.98 -3.18
CA ARG A 28 10.29 13.71 -4.47
C ARG A 28 9.66 14.54 -5.59
N ASN A 29 10.44 14.90 -6.62
CA ASN A 29 9.92 15.64 -7.78
C ASN A 29 8.72 14.97 -8.46
N SER A 30 8.69 13.63 -8.52
CA SER A 30 7.55 12.90 -9.10
C SER A 30 6.24 13.09 -8.32
N MET A 31 6.30 13.54 -7.06
CA MET A 31 5.12 13.79 -6.23
C MET A 31 4.49 15.16 -6.49
N LYS A 32 5.26 16.14 -6.98
CA LYS A 32 4.78 17.49 -7.29
C LYS A 32 3.88 17.45 -8.53
N LYS A 33 2.61 17.86 -8.39
CA LYS A 33 1.62 17.81 -9.47
C LYS A 33 1.25 19.19 -10.00
N PHE A 34 1.26 20.20 -9.14
CA PHE A 34 0.98 21.59 -9.46
C PHE A 34 1.53 22.48 -8.34
N GLU A 35 1.72 23.77 -8.63
CA GLU A 35 2.13 24.77 -7.65
C GLU A 35 0.92 25.33 -6.90
N THR A 36 1.08 25.59 -5.60
CA THR A 36 0.04 26.17 -4.75
C THR A 36 0.64 26.68 -3.44
N ASP A 37 0.04 27.72 -2.86
CA ASP A 37 0.42 28.25 -1.55
C ASP A 37 -0.11 27.41 -0.37
N TYR A 38 -0.93 26.39 -0.65
CA TYR A 38 -1.54 25.54 0.38
C TYR A 38 -0.54 24.58 1.03
N CYS A 39 -0.11 24.85 2.26
CA CYS A 39 0.98 24.12 2.93
C CYS A 39 0.51 23.12 4.02
N ILE A 40 -0.76 22.68 4.00
CA ILE A 40 -1.25 21.73 5.01
C ILE A 40 -0.89 20.30 4.62
N LEU A 41 -0.38 19.53 5.59
CA LEU A 41 -0.17 18.09 5.45
C LEU A 41 -1.47 17.35 5.74
N GLU A 42 -2.06 16.75 4.71
CA GLU A 42 -3.25 15.92 4.81
C GLU A 42 -2.87 14.44 4.78
N ILE A 43 -3.36 13.68 5.76
CA ILE A 43 -3.23 12.22 5.78
C ILE A 43 -4.47 11.62 5.10
N CYS A 44 -4.29 11.06 3.90
CA CYS A 44 -5.40 10.42 3.19
C CYS A 44 -5.65 8.98 3.67
N LYS A 45 -4.59 8.26 4.04
CA LYS A 45 -4.66 6.85 4.44
C LYS A 45 -3.43 6.38 5.20
N LEU A 46 -3.67 5.68 6.31
CA LEU A 46 -2.64 4.97 7.05
C LEU A 46 -2.44 3.54 6.51
N SER A 47 -1.24 3.01 6.69
CA SER A 47 -0.95 1.62 6.32
C SER A 47 -1.68 0.71 7.29
N SER A 48 -2.40 -0.28 6.77
CA SER A 48 -3.03 -1.32 7.57
C SER A 48 -3.00 -2.65 6.82
N PRO A 49 -2.87 -3.78 7.52
CA PRO A 49 -3.03 -5.08 6.91
C PRO A 49 -4.47 -5.21 6.38
N ARG A 50 -4.61 -5.86 5.23
CA ARG A 50 -5.91 -6.08 4.59
C ARG A 50 -5.97 -7.52 4.10
N PRO A 51 -7.09 -8.23 4.29
CA PRO A 51 -7.29 -9.49 3.62
C PRO A 51 -7.20 -9.25 2.10
N LEU A 52 -6.49 -10.14 1.42
CA LEU A 52 -6.29 -10.09 -0.01
C LEU A 52 -6.88 -11.37 -0.61
N TYR A 53 -7.57 -11.20 -1.73
CA TYR A 53 -8.16 -12.30 -2.48
C TYR A 53 -7.67 -12.19 -3.93
N LEU A 54 -7.48 -13.32 -4.59
CA LEU A 54 -7.22 -13.34 -6.02
C LEU A 54 -8.49 -12.92 -6.75
N ASN A 55 -8.43 -11.80 -7.47
CA ASN A 55 -9.51 -11.42 -8.35
C ASN A 55 -9.41 -12.20 -9.69
N ARG A 56 -10.49 -12.18 -10.47
CA ARG A 56 -10.53 -12.93 -11.74
C ARG A 56 -9.45 -12.49 -12.75
N GLN A 57 -9.09 -11.20 -12.76
CA GLN A 57 -8.07 -10.67 -13.68
C GLN A 57 -6.69 -11.21 -13.31
N ASP A 58 -6.38 -11.26 -12.01
CA ASP A 58 -5.14 -11.84 -11.49
C ASP A 58 -5.06 -13.33 -11.83
N ILE A 59 -6.16 -14.07 -11.65
CA ILE A 59 -6.23 -15.50 -12.00
C ILE A 59 -5.91 -15.71 -13.49
N ILE A 60 -6.55 -14.94 -14.38
CA ILE A 60 -6.31 -15.06 -15.83
C ILE A 60 -4.84 -14.78 -16.17
N LEU A 61 -4.26 -13.74 -15.57
CA LEU A 61 -2.85 -13.41 -15.79
C LEU A 61 -1.94 -14.58 -15.36
N LEU A 62 -2.21 -15.16 -14.20
CA LEU A 62 -1.46 -16.30 -13.68
C LEU A 62 -1.63 -17.55 -14.56
N SER A 63 -2.84 -17.84 -15.06
CA SER A 63 -3.09 -18.92 -16.01
C SER A 63 -2.30 -18.71 -17.32
N HIS A 64 -2.25 -17.49 -17.84
CA HIS A 64 -1.42 -17.14 -19.00
C HIS A 64 0.08 -17.30 -18.71
N CYS A 65 0.51 -17.06 -17.48
CA CYS A 65 1.86 -17.38 -16.99
C CYS A 65 2.08 -18.89 -16.72
N SER A 66 1.21 -19.76 -17.25
CA SER A 66 1.30 -21.22 -17.14
C SER A 66 1.12 -21.78 -15.72
N ILE A 67 0.49 -21.03 -14.81
CA ILE A 67 0.04 -21.57 -13.53
C ILE A 67 -1.23 -22.39 -13.78
N PRO A 68 -1.27 -23.69 -13.43
CA PRO A 68 -2.44 -24.52 -13.69
C PRO A 68 -3.66 -24.07 -12.90
N ASP A 69 -4.83 -24.05 -13.57
CA ASP A 69 -6.09 -23.63 -12.94
C ASP A 69 -6.47 -24.48 -11.71
N SER A 70 -6.01 -25.74 -11.68
CA SER A 70 -6.14 -26.63 -10.52
C SER A 70 -5.67 -25.99 -9.21
N ASN A 71 -4.64 -25.15 -9.26
CA ASN A 71 -4.08 -24.50 -8.08
C ASN A 71 -5.07 -23.49 -7.48
N PHE A 72 -5.84 -22.78 -8.31
CA PHE A 72 -6.85 -21.84 -7.81
C PHE A 72 -8.03 -22.57 -7.15
N PHE A 73 -8.43 -23.74 -7.66
CA PHE A 73 -9.45 -24.58 -7.02
C PHE A 73 -8.98 -25.16 -5.68
N VAL A 74 -7.70 -25.53 -5.60
CA VAL A 74 -7.04 -25.96 -4.36
C VAL A 74 -7.09 -24.80 -3.35
N LEU A 75 -6.66 -23.59 -3.72
CA LEU A 75 -6.66 -22.42 -2.83
C LEU A 75 -8.05 -22.11 -2.23
N GLN A 76 -9.13 -22.23 -3.02
CA GLN A 76 -10.50 -22.06 -2.51
C GLN A 76 -10.90 -23.07 -1.42
N LYS A 77 -10.28 -24.26 -1.39
CA LYS A 77 -10.58 -25.30 -0.39
C LYS A 77 -9.84 -25.08 0.93
N TYR A 78 -8.69 -24.40 0.92
CA TYR A 78 -7.86 -24.16 2.11
C TYR A 78 -8.16 -22.83 2.82
N GLU A 79 -9.11 -22.03 2.32
CA GLU A 79 -9.42 -20.69 2.85
C GLU A 79 -10.30 -20.74 4.12
N LYS A 80 -9.85 -21.47 5.15
CA LYS A 80 -10.30 -21.30 6.53
C LYS A 80 -9.07 -21.20 7.42
N VAL A 81 -9.07 -20.17 8.27
CA VAL A 81 -8.10 -19.83 9.34
C VAL A 81 -7.15 -18.66 8.99
N PHE A 82 -7.59 -17.46 9.37
CA PHE A 82 -6.72 -16.48 10.03
C PHE A 82 -7.46 -15.99 11.28
N VAL A 83 -7.02 -16.44 12.46
CA VAL A 83 -7.50 -15.96 13.76
C VAL A 83 -6.87 -14.60 14.01
N THR A 84 -7.69 -13.57 14.15
CA THR A 84 -7.27 -12.28 14.72
C THR A 84 -7.01 -12.48 16.21
N VAL A 85 -5.73 -12.49 16.61
CA VAL A 85 -5.37 -12.29 18.02
C VAL A 85 -5.66 -10.83 18.35
N SER A 86 -6.74 -10.55 19.07
CA SER A 86 -6.91 -9.28 19.77
C SER A 86 -5.94 -9.29 20.94
N VAL A 87 -4.98 -8.37 20.93
CA VAL A 87 -4.17 -8.05 22.10
C VAL A 87 -5.02 -7.08 22.94
N GLY A 88 -5.53 -7.58 24.06
CA GLY A 88 -6.11 -6.76 25.12
C GLY A 88 -5.02 -6.17 26.02
#